data_AF-A0A183J4K3-F1
#
_entry.id   AF-A0A183J4K3-F1
#
_cell.length_a   1.000
_cell.length_b   1.000
_cell.length_c   1.000
_cell.angle_alpha   90.00
_cell.angle_beta   90.00
_cell.angle_gamma   90.00
#
_symmetry.space_group_name_H-M   'P 1'
#
loop_
_entity.id
_entity.type
_entity.pdbx_description
1 polymer ?
#
loop_
_entity_poly.entity_id
_entity_poly.type
_entity_poly.pdbx_seq_one_letter_code
_entity_poly.pdbx_strand_id
1 'polypeptide(L)'
;MTYCHERCCSTADGFANLPSTVVFEAGVEPKQKKYSAFIKPEGLKPSTVAVDFAVDDVGCISGIPEEHIVTRTAHIFKPAKYATQAGTNHTHRWKIEFDNRERWESPLIGWCSK
;
A
#
# COMPACT_ATOMS: atom_id res chain seq x y z
N MET A 1 -22.22 -3.17 49.66
CA MET A 1 -22.92 -2.57 48.50
C MET A 1 -23.08 -3.70 47.47
N THR A 2 -23.76 -4.80 47.80
CA THR A 2 -25.22 -5.04 47.88
C THR A 2 -25.93 -4.97 46.53
N TYR A 3 -26.74 -6.02 46.26
CA TYR A 3 -27.68 -6.26 45.15
C TYR A 3 -27.04 -6.79 43.83
N CYS A 4 -27.57 -7.81 43.15
CA CYS A 4 -28.97 -8.20 42.94
C CYS A 4 -28.99 -9.69 42.50
N HIS A 5 -29.57 -10.62 43.27
CA HIS A 5 -30.95 -11.13 43.16
C HIS A 5 -31.11 -12.36 42.25
N GLU A 6 -31.49 -13.46 42.90
CA GLU A 6 -32.04 -14.70 42.34
C GLU A 6 -33.21 -14.42 41.39
N ARG A 7 -33.30 -15.07 40.23
CA ARG A 7 -34.56 -15.74 39.88
C ARG A 7 -34.40 -16.69 38.70
N CYS A 8 -34.72 -17.93 39.03
CA CYS A 8 -35.00 -19.03 38.14
C CYS A 8 -36.39 -18.87 37.48
N CYS A 9 -36.57 -19.57 36.35
CA CYS A 9 -37.81 -19.89 35.62
C CYS A 9 -38.54 -18.71 34.94
N SER A 10 -38.99 -18.80 33.70
CA SER A 10 -39.81 -19.85 33.04
C SER A 10 -39.71 -19.57 31.51
N THR A 11 -39.95 -20.42 30.52
CA THR A 11 -40.83 -21.58 30.33
C THR A 11 -40.29 -22.28 29.08
N ALA A 12 -40.56 -23.58 28.95
CA ALA A 12 -40.51 -24.36 27.72
C ALA A 12 -41.10 -23.57 26.52
N ASP A 13 -40.67 -23.76 25.27
CA ASP A 13 -41.00 -24.94 24.48
C ASP A 13 -40.21 -24.94 23.16
N GLY A 14 -39.90 -26.14 22.68
CA GLY A 14 -39.85 -26.38 21.24
C GLY A 14 -38.47 -26.39 20.58
N PHE A 15 -37.70 -27.46 20.80
CA PHE A 15 -37.07 -28.13 19.65
C PHE A 15 -36.90 -29.61 19.96
N ALA A 16 -38.05 -30.30 20.05
CA ALA A 16 -38.08 -31.74 19.96
C ALA A 16 -37.66 -32.17 18.55
N ASN A 17 -36.83 -33.21 18.50
CA ASN A 17 -36.48 -34.04 17.34
C ASN A 17 -35.33 -33.57 16.45
N LEU A 18 -34.11 -33.88 16.88
CA LEU A 18 -33.09 -34.46 16.00
C LEU A 18 -32.46 -35.67 16.73
N PRO A 19 -32.32 -36.83 16.08
CA PRO A 19 -31.92 -38.06 16.74
C PRO A 19 -30.50 -37.93 17.32
N SER A 20 -30.42 -38.04 18.65
CA SER A 20 -29.18 -38.32 19.37
C SER A 20 -28.71 -39.71 18.97
N THR A 21 -27.73 -39.79 18.06
CA THR A 21 -26.62 -40.76 18.02
C THR A 21 -26.04 -40.83 16.61
N VAL A 22 -24.91 -40.15 16.40
CA VAL A 22 -23.94 -40.65 15.41
C VAL A 22 -23.28 -41.83 16.09
N VAL A 23 -23.54 -43.02 15.58
CA VAL A 23 -22.86 -44.23 16.03
C VAL A 23 -21.40 -44.11 15.59
N PHE A 24 -20.50 -43.85 16.52
CA PHE A 24 -19.06 -43.92 16.29
C PHE A 24 -18.65 -45.38 16.44
N GLU A 25 -18.38 -46.07 15.33
CA GLU A 25 -17.64 -47.35 15.35
C GLU A 25 -16.27 -47.12 16.01
N ALA A 26 -16.02 -47.84 17.10
CA ALA A 26 -14.81 -47.73 17.90
C ALA A 26 -13.60 -48.26 17.09
N GLY A 27 -12.69 -47.36 16.69
CA GLY A 27 -11.36 -47.79 16.27
C GLY A 27 -10.62 -46.95 15.24
N VAL A 28 -11.20 -45.90 14.64
CA VAL A 28 -10.47 -45.04 13.70
C VAL A 28 -10.65 -43.57 14.05
N GLU A 29 -9.67 -43.02 14.77
CA GLU A 29 -9.53 -41.59 15.00
C GLU A 29 -9.48 -40.84 13.65
N PRO A 30 -10.33 -39.83 13.40
CA PRO A 30 -10.19 -39.00 12.21
C PRO A 30 -8.92 -38.15 12.36
N LYS A 31 -7.80 -38.63 11.81
CA LYS A 31 -6.54 -37.88 11.79
C LYS A 31 -6.74 -36.61 10.97
N GLN A 32 -6.87 -35.49 11.67
CA GLN A 32 -7.01 -34.16 11.09
C GLN A 32 -5.73 -33.85 10.28
N LYS A 33 -5.79 -33.99 8.95
CA LYS A 33 -4.67 -33.64 8.08
C LYS A 33 -4.48 -32.13 8.16
N LYS A 34 -3.29 -31.69 8.59
CA LYS A 34 -2.96 -30.27 8.71
C LYS A 34 -3.20 -29.56 7.38
N TYR A 35 -3.80 -28.37 7.44
CA TYR A 35 -4.08 -27.50 6.29
C TYR A 35 -2.84 -27.23 5.41
N SER A 36 -1.65 -27.23 6.02
CA SER A 36 -0.35 -27.13 5.34
C SER A 36 -0.02 -28.28 4.40
N ALA A 37 -0.72 -29.41 4.47
CA ALA A 37 -0.55 -30.53 3.56
C ALA A 37 -1.34 -30.37 2.23
N PHE A 38 -2.28 -29.42 2.18
CA PHE A 38 -3.05 -29.10 0.98
C PHE A 38 -2.44 -27.96 0.17
N ILE A 39 -1.63 -27.10 0.80
CA ILE A 39 -0.87 -26.06 0.11
C ILE A 39 0.47 -26.67 -0.29
N LYS A 40 0.53 -27.24 -1.49
CA LYS A 40 1.82 -27.37 -2.17
C LYS A 40 2.19 -25.95 -2.61
N PRO A 41 3.36 -25.39 -2.22
CA PRO A 41 3.87 -24.21 -2.89
C PRO A 41 4.43 -24.66 -4.24
N GLU A 42 3.55 -25.12 -5.12
CA GLU A 42 3.91 -25.29 -6.52
C GLU A 42 4.15 -23.90 -7.07
N GLY A 43 5.44 -23.61 -7.23
CA GLY A 43 5.97 -22.30 -7.51
C GLY A 43 5.20 -21.68 -8.67
N LEU A 44 4.33 -20.74 -8.32
CA LEU A 44 3.82 -19.76 -9.25
C LEU A 44 5.04 -18.95 -9.66
N LYS A 45 5.75 -19.44 -10.69
CA LYS A 45 6.75 -18.64 -11.40
C LYS A 45 5.98 -17.38 -11.77
N PRO A 46 6.44 -16.19 -11.35
CA PRO A 46 5.82 -14.98 -11.85
C PRO A 46 5.82 -15.12 -13.37
N SER A 47 4.66 -14.98 -13.99
CA SER A 47 4.54 -15.01 -15.43
C SER A 47 5.30 -13.79 -15.94
N THR A 48 6.60 -13.94 -16.13
CA THR A 48 7.47 -12.93 -16.70
C THR A 48 7.09 -12.81 -18.16
N VAL A 49 6.22 -11.85 -18.45
CA VAL A 49 5.88 -11.48 -19.81
C VAL A 49 7.06 -10.67 -20.34
N ALA A 50 7.73 -11.17 -21.37
CA ALA A 50 8.71 -10.38 -22.09
C ALA A 50 7.96 -9.24 -22.79
N VAL A 51 8.28 -8.00 -22.39
CA VAL A 51 7.76 -6.80 -23.03
C VAL A 51 8.86 -6.30 -23.95
N ASP A 52 8.64 -6.42 -25.27
CA ASP A 52 9.62 -6.07 -26.30
C ASP A 52 9.64 -4.56 -26.63
N PHE A 53 8.70 -3.79 -26.06
CA PHE A 53 8.61 -2.34 -26.22
C PHE A 53 9.47 -1.67 -25.15
N ALA A 54 10.21 -0.62 -25.50
CA ALA A 54 10.97 0.18 -24.53
C ALA A 54 10.01 0.73 -23.46
N VAL A 55 10.01 0.10 -22.27
CA VAL A 55 9.10 0.39 -21.15
C VAL A 55 9.49 1.68 -20.41
N ASP A 56 10.31 2.54 -21.02
CA ASP A 56 10.94 3.65 -20.32
C ASP A 56 10.12 4.95 -20.39
N ASP A 57 9.11 5.03 -21.27
CA ASP A 57 8.28 6.23 -21.43
C ASP A 57 7.08 6.26 -20.46
N VAL A 58 7.39 6.48 -19.19
CA VAL A 58 6.40 6.71 -18.11
C VAL A 58 5.72 8.09 -18.24
N GLY A 59 6.22 8.96 -19.13
CA GLY A 59 5.71 10.32 -19.35
C GLY A 59 4.21 10.36 -19.67
N CYS A 60 3.73 9.44 -20.51
CA CYS A 60 2.34 9.42 -20.99
C CYS A 60 1.30 9.15 -19.89
N ILE A 61 1.68 8.44 -18.81
CA ILE A 61 0.76 8.10 -17.71
C ILE A 61 0.84 9.07 -16.52
N SER A 62 1.80 10.00 -16.53
CA SER A 62 2.08 10.90 -15.41
C SER A 62 1.08 12.05 -15.25
N GLY A 63 0.21 12.28 -16.23
CA GLY A 63 -0.74 13.40 -16.24
C GLY A 63 -0.09 14.78 -16.43
N ILE A 64 1.21 14.82 -16.74
CA ILE A 64 1.93 16.05 -17.07
C ILE A 64 1.54 16.46 -18.50
N PRO A 65 1.21 17.74 -18.76
CA PRO A 65 0.91 18.19 -20.12
C PRO A 65 2.14 18.00 -21.01
N GLU A 66 1.90 17.60 -22.26
CA GLU A 66 2.94 17.27 -23.24
C GLU A 66 3.95 18.41 -23.43
N GLU A 67 3.48 19.67 -23.36
CA GLU A 67 4.34 20.85 -23.41
C GLU A 67 5.47 20.77 -22.37
N HIS A 68 5.19 20.34 -21.13
CA HIS A 68 6.20 20.30 -20.07
C HIS A 68 7.16 19.11 -20.17
N ILE A 69 6.77 18.06 -20.89
CA ILE A 69 7.62 16.87 -21.11
C ILE A 69 8.71 17.19 -22.12
N VAL A 70 8.36 17.93 -23.18
CA VAL A 70 9.27 18.24 -24.29
C VAL A 70 10.06 19.54 -24.06
N THR A 71 9.41 20.59 -23.53
CA THR A 71 10.03 21.93 -23.49
C THR A 71 10.98 22.16 -22.31
N ARG A 72 10.83 21.41 -21.22
CA ARG A 72 11.59 21.67 -19.99
C ARG A 72 12.84 20.79 -19.97
N THR A 73 14.00 21.41 -19.77
CA THR A 73 15.22 20.64 -19.53
C THR A 73 15.40 20.39 -18.04
N ALA A 74 15.86 19.19 -17.70
CA ALA A 74 16.16 18.80 -16.33
C ALA A 74 17.67 18.90 -16.07
N HIS A 75 18.05 19.60 -15.01
CA HIS A 75 19.42 19.66 -14.53
C HIS A 75 19.60 18.74 -13.33
N ILE A 76 20.39 17.69 -13.52
CA ILE A 76 20.71 16.70 -12.49
C ILE A 76 22.08 17.02 -11.91
N PHE A 77 22.12 17.43 -10.64
CA PHE A 77 23.38 17.82 -10.01
C PHE A 77 23.42 17.43 -8.54
N LYS A 78 24.65 17.37 -8.01
CA LYS A 78 24.90 17.27 -6.58
C LYS A 78 25.08 18.69 -6.03
N PRO A 79 24.21 19.15 -5.11
CA PRO A 79 24.24 20.53 -4.65
C PRO A 79 25.55 20.84 -3.93
N ALA A 80 26.09 22.03 -4.20
CA ALA A 80 27.26 22.55 -3.51
C ALA A 80 26.95 22.85 -2.05
N LYS A 81 27.98 22.84 -1.20
CA LYS A 81 27.84 23.27 0.20
C LYS A 81 27.51 24.77 0.23
N TYR A 82 26.59 25.17 1.11
CA TYR A 82 26.40 26.60 1.38
C TYR A 82 27.70 27.21 1.91
N ALA A 83 28.14 28.31 1.29
CA ALA A 83 29.43 28.93 1.62
C ALA A 83 29.49 29.41 3.08
N THR A 84 28.39 29.93 3.60
CA THR A 84 28.30 30.53 4.95
C THR A 84 28.16 29.51 6.08
N GLN A 85 27.73 28.29 5.78
CA GLN A 85 27.48 27.25 6.80
C GLN A 85 28.56 26.18 6.76
N ALA A 86 28.98 25.69 7.93
CA ALA A 86 29.97 24.61 8.03
C ALA A 86 29.39 23.23 7.71
N GLY A 87 28.08 23.03 7.90
CA GLY A 87 27.42 21.73 7.73
C GLY A 87 27.42 21.22 6.28
N THR A 88 27.65 19.92 6.10
CA THR A 88 27.73 19.25 4.79
C THR A 88 26.54 18.36 4.47
N ASN A 89 25.59 18.18 5.40
CA ASN A 89 24.46 17.24 5.26
C ASN A 89 23.59 17.46 4.00
N HIS A 90 23.64 18.64 3.40
CA HIS A 90 22.79 19.04 2.29
C HIS A 90 23.37 18.62 0.92
N THR A 91 24.61 18.14 0.87
CA THR A 91 25.32 17.81 -0.37
C THR A 91 25.27 16.33 -0.75
N HIS A 92 24.79 15.44 0.13
CA HIS A 92 24.87 13.99 -0.09
C HIS A 92 23.85 13.44 -1.09
N ARG A 93 22.76 14.18 -1.36
CA ARG A 93 21.66 13.73 -2.24
C ARG A 93 21.74 14.44 -3.59
N TRP A 94 21.48 13.69 -4.66
CA TRP A 94 21.25 14.27 -5.98
C TRP A 94 19.94 15.06 -6.00
N LYS A 95 19.93 16.17 -6.72
CA LYS A 95 18.76 16.99 -6.95
C LYS A 95 18.50 17.10 -8.44
N ILE A 96 17.22 17.24 -8.77
CA ILE A 96 16.73 17.52 -10.11
C ILE A 96 16.06 18.87 -10.04
N GLU A 97 16.53 19.80 -10.85
CA GLU A 97 15.92 21.13 -11.00
C GLU A 97 15.51 21.33 -12.46
N PHE A 98 14.47 22.14 -12.67
CA PHE A 98 13.99 22.51 -13.99
C PHE A 98 14.26 24.00 -14.25
N ASP A 99 14.28 24.38 -15.52
CA ASP A 99 14.49 25.76 -15.94
C ASP A 99 13.48 26.75 -15.31
N ASN A 100 13.97 27.91 -14.91
CA ASN A 100 13.16 28.97 -14.33
C ASN A 100 12.33 29.68 -15.41
N ARG A 101 11.01 29.51 -15.34
CA ARG A 101 10.03 30.29 -16.13
C ARG A 101 9.82 31.69 -15.56
N GLU A 102 9.16 32.53 -16.34
CA GLU A 102 8.76 33.89 -15.96
C GLU A 102 7.98 33.90 -14.64
N ARG A 103 8.26 34.90 -13.82
CA ARG A 103 7.69 35.10 -12.49
C ARG A 103 7.17 36.53 -12.45
N TRP A 104 5.86 36.68 -12.47
CA TRP A 104 5.22 37.99 -12.44
C TRP A 104 4.87 38.39 -11.00
N GLU A 105 4.71 39.68 -10.78
CA GLU A 105 4.30 40.22 -9.49
C GLU A 105 2.79 40.39 -9.44
N SER A 106 2.16 39.95 -8.35
CA SER A 106 0.75 40.19 -8.12
C SER A 106 0.52 41.69 -7.85
N PRO A 107 -0.37 42.38 -8.58
CA PRO A 107 -0.56 43.82 -8.46
C PRO A 107 -1.04 44.31 -7.08
N LEU A 108 -1.65 43.43 -6.26
CA LEU A 108 -2.23 43.81 -4.97
C LEU A 108 -1.20 43.75 -3.83
N ILE A 109 -0.43 42.66 -3.74
CA ILE A 109 0.45 42.35 -2.60
C ILE A 109 1.93 42.23 -3.01
N GLY A 110 2.25 42.27 -4.31
CA GLY A 110 3.64 42.13 -4.80
C GLY A 110 4.21 40.72 -4.62
N TRP A 111 3.37 39.73 -4.31
CA TRP A 111 3.82 38.35 -4.26
C TRP A 111 4.16 37.86 -5.65
N CYS A 112 5.31 37.21 -5.75
CA CYS A 112 5.73 36.62 -6.99
C CYS A 112 4.89 35.36 -7.30
N SER A 113 4.10 35.44 -8.36
CA SER A 113 3.26 34.36 -8.89
C SER A 113 4.01 33.59 -9.98
N LYS A 114 3.55 32.36 -10.27
CA LYS A 114 4.15 31.40 -11.22
C LYS A 114 3.05 30.76 -12.04
#